data_AF-A0AAV0Z5B1-F1
#
_entry.id   AF-A0AAV0Z5B1-F1
#
_cell.length_a   1.000
_cell.length_b   1.000
_cell.length_c   1.000
_cell.angle_alpha   90.00
_cell.angle_beta   90.00
_cell.angle_gamma   90.00
#
_symmetry.space_group_name_H-M   'P 1'
#
loop_
_entity.id
_entity.type
_entity.pdbx_description
1 polymer ?
#
loop_
_entity_poly.entity_id
_entity_poly.type
_entity_poly.pdbx_seq_one_letter_code
_entity_poly.pdbx_strand_id
1 'polypeptide(L)'
;MPHKANPIDFENSESNLGVANGGFSHLSLKLPISRWQRDLTDSTVLRTMGVNFGHSLLALKHTSRNWEASGQRSSLERRFEPVLGELTRGKAITKESLRDFIEGLNIPKCKDLSLKLTPHTYVGTAVELARTVEHEVDRGGDRNKEEEKGSSGGGHGTTFP
;
A
#
# COMPACT_ATOMS: atom_id res chain seq x y z
N MET A 1 -8.09 30.58 3.37
CA MET A 1 -7.50 30.21 4.68
C MET A 1 -5.98 30.18 4.51
N PRO A 2 -5.24 31.16 5.05
CA PRO A 2 -3.81 31.37 4.71
C PRO A 2 -2.86 30.25 5.15
N HIS A 3 -3.25 29.43 6.14
CA HIS A 3 -2.42 28.38 6.71
C HIS A 3 -2.77 26.96 6.20
N LYS A 4 -3.76 26.82 5.32
CA LYS A 4 -4.26 25.53 4.86
C LYS A 4 -3.43 25.02 3.67
N ALA A 5 -2.54 24.06 3.92
CA ALA A 5 -1.75 23.39 2.89
C ALA A 5 -2.35 22.01 2.56
N ASN A 6 -2.98 21.88 1.38
CA ASN A 6 -3.60 20.62 0.94
C ASN A 6 -2.60 19.72 0.20
N PRO A 7 -2.68 18.40 0.36
CA PRO A 7 -1.88 17.44 -0.40
C PRO A 7 -2.43 17.25 -1.83
N ILE A 8 -2.57 18.35 -2.58
CA ILE A 8 -3.25 18.36 -3.89
C ILE A 8 -2.60 17.43 -4.93
N ASP A 9 -1.29 17.24 -4.88
CA ASP A 9 -0.61 16.30 -5.79
C ASP A 9 -0.99 14.84 -5.52
N PHE A 10 -1.26 14.45 -4.26
CA PHE A 10 -1.77 13.11 -3.96
C PHE A 10 -3.21 12.95 -4.42
N GLU A 11 -4.07 13.95 -4.19
CA GLU A 11 -5.46 13.94 -4.67
C GLU A 11 -5.52 13.83 -6.21
N ASN A 12 -4.63 14.55 -6.91
CA ASN A 12 -4.49 14.45 -8.36
C ASN A 12 -3.97 13.09 -8.81
N SER A 13 -2.98 12.52 -8.10
CA SER A 13 -2.44 11.20 -8.39
C SER A 13 -3.51 10.11 -8.26
N GLU A 14 -4.23 10.09 -7.14
CA GLU A 14 -5.32 9.14 -6.87
C GLU A 14 -6.39 9.17 -7.97
N SER A 15 -6.83 10.37 -8.34
CA SER A 15 -7.83 10.57 -9.40
C SER A 15 -7.36 10.01 -10.75
N ASN A 16 -6.09 10.26 -11.12
CA ASN A 16 -5.52 9.75 -12.36
C ASN A 16 -5.35 8.22 -12.35
N LEU A 17 -4.99 7.61 -11.22
CA LEU A 17 -4.96 6.15 -11.08
C LEU A 17 -6.35 5.55 -11.22
N GLY A 18 -7.38 6.20 -10.69
CA GLY A 18 -8.78 5.78 -10.87
C GLY A 18 -9.19 5.74 -12.34
N VAL A 19 -8.88 6.80 -13.09
CA VAL A 19 -9.17 6.86 -14.53
C VAL A 19 -8.39 5.79 -15.30
N ALA A 20 -7.09 5.62 -15.01
CA ALA A 20 -6.26 4.61 -15.67
C ALA A 20 -6.79 3.18 -15.40
N ASN A 21 -7.11 2.85 -14.16
CA ASN A 21 -7.64 1.54 -13.77
C ASN A 21 -8.99 1.25 -14.42
N GLY A 22 -9.88 2.24 -14.52
CA GLY A 22 -11.14 2.10 -15.25
C GLY A 22 -10.91 1.74 -16.72
N GLY A 23 -9.97 2.43 -17.37
CA GLY A 23 -9.56 2.15 -18.74
C GLY A 23 -8.93 0.76 -18.91
N PHE A 24 -7.99 0.37 -18.06
CA PHE A 24 -7.37 -0.96 -18.11
C PHE A 24 -8.38 -2.08 -17.81
N SER A 25 -9.32 -1.86 -16.90
CA SER A 25 -10.40 -2.82 -16.63
C SER A 25 -11.28 -3.02 -17.86
N HIS A 26 -11.62 -1.94 -18.57
CA HIS A 26 -12.36 -2.03 -19.82
C HIS A 26 -11.60 -2.80 -20.90
N LEU A 27 -10.30 -2.52 -21.08
CA LEU A 27 -9.43 -3.25 -22.01
C LEU A 27 -9.38 -4.75 -21.68
N SER A 28 -9.17 -5.08 -20.40
CA SER A 28 -9.09 -6.46 -19.90
C SER A 28 -10.37 -7.24 -20.19
N LEU A 29 -11.53 -6.61 -20.03
CA LEU A 29 -12.83 -7.25 -20.31
C LEU A 29 -13.12 -7.36 -21.82
N LYS A 30 -12.75 -6.36 -22.61
CA LYS A 30 -13.16 -6.28 -24.01
C LYS A 30 -12.23 -6.97 -25.00
N LEU A 31 -10.93 -6.97 -24.76
CA LEU A 31 -9.93 -7.54 -25.68
C LEU A 31 -10.02 -9.07 -25.86
N PRO A 32 -10.33 -9.88 -24.81
CA PRO A 32 -10.44 -11.33 -24.96
C PRO A 32 -11.65 -11.79 -25.76
N ILE A 33 -12.68 -10.94 -25.91
CA ILE A 33 -13.95 -11.31 -26.52
C ILE A 33 -14.03 -10.73 -27.93
N SER A 34 -13.98 -11.62 -28.91
CA SER A 34 -14.15 -11.32 -30.33
C SER A 34 -15.08 -12.34 -30.99
N ARG A 35 -15.96 -11.90 -31.89
CA ARG A 35 -16.93 -12.78 -32.56
C ARG A 35 -16.27 -13.59 -33.68
N TRP A 36 -16.55 -14.89 -33.71
CA TRP A 36 -16.09 -15.85 -34.73
C TRP A 36 -14.58 -15.79 -34.98
N GLN A 37 -14.13 -15.70 -36.24
CA GLN A 37 -12.70 -15.69 -36.60
C GLN A 37 -11.98 -14.43 -36.13
N ARG A 38 -12.64 -13.25 -36.12
CA ARG A 38 -12.24 -11.98 -35.46
C ARG A 38 -13.22 -10.86 -35.84
N ASP A 39 -13.63 -10.03 -34.89
CA ASP A 39 -14.30 -8.74 -35.15
C ASP A 39 -13.31 -7.57 -35.06
N LEU A 40 -13.69 -6.40 -35.58
CA LEU A 40 -12.79 -5.23 -35.70
C LEU A 40 -12.81 -4.32 -34.45
N THR A 41 -13.59 -4.65 -33.43
CA THR A 41 -13.78 -3.76 -32.27
C THR A 41 -12.49 -3.62 -31.44
N ASP A 42 -11.69 -4.67 -31.40
CA ASP A 42 -10.36 -4.73 -30.82
C ASP A 42 -9.43 -3.63 -31.35
N SER A 43 -9.43 -3.36 -32.66
CA SER A 43 -8.55 -2.40 -33.33
C SER A 43 -8.76 -0.95 -32.87
N THR A 44 -9.98 -0.60 -32.47
CA THR A 44 -10.31 0.73 -31.97
C THR A 44 -10.08 0.83 -30.47
N VAL A 45 -10.37 -0.24 -29.75
CA VAL A 45 -10.12 -0.36 -28.30
C VAL A 45 -8.62 -0.35 -28.00
N LEU A 46 -7.78 -1.01 -28.79
CA LEU A 46 -6.31 -0.98 -28.60
C LEU A 46 -5.72 0.42 -28.76
N ARG A 47 -6.34 1.29 -29.58
CA ARG A 47 -5.87 2.67 -29.76
C ARG A 47 -6.08 3.55 -28.51
N THR A 48 -6.93 3.14 -27.57
CA THR A 48 -7.13 3.88 -26.31
C THR A 48 -6.11 3.51 -25.22
N MET A 49 -5.32 2.45 -25.43
CA MET A 49 -4.33 1.97 -24.45
C MET A 49 -3.31 3.06 -24.05
N GLY A 50 -2.88 3.89 -25.00
CA GLY A 50 -1.98 5.01 -24.73
C GLY A 50 -2.56 6.06 -23.77
N VAL A 51 -3.88 6.27 -23.78
CA VAL A 51 -4.56 7.21 -22.87
C VAL A 51 -4.47 6.70 -21.42
N ASN A 52 -4.71 5.40 -21.23
CA ASN A 52 -4.64 4.77 -19.90
C ASN A 52 -3.21 4.85 -19.33
N PHE A 53 -2.20 4.55 -20.15
CA PHE A 53 -0.80 4.74 -19.76
C PHE A 53 -0.45 6.20 -19.48
N GLY A 54 -1.01 7.15 -20.23
CA GLY A 54 -0.83 8.58 -19.98
C GLY A 54 -1.30 9.00 -18.59
N HIS A 55 -2.49 8.54 -18.18
CA HIS A 55 -3.00 8.77 -16.82
C HIS A 55 -2.13 8.11 -15.74
N SER A 56 -1.66 6.87 -15.96
CA SER A 56 -0.73 6.22 -15.02
C SER A 56 0.58 6.97 -14.87
N LEU A 57 1.19 7.43 -15.97
CA LEU A 57 2.43 8.21 -15.94
C LEU A 57 2.26 9.55 -15.23
N LEU A 58 1.12 10.23 -15.45
CA LEU A 58 0.81 11.48 -14.77
C LEU A 58 0.67 11.27 -13.26
N ALA A 59 -0.02 10.21 -12.84
CA ALA A 59 -0.13 9.85 -11.44
C ALA A 59 1.24 9.58 -10.78
N LEU A 60 2.11 8.82 -11.46
CA LEU A 60 3.46 8.55 -10.97
C LEU A 60 4.29 9.84 -10.85
N LYS A 61 4.16 10.75 -11.82
CA LYS A 61 4.84 12.05 -11.79
C LYS A 61 4.40 12.91 -10.59
N HIS A 62 3.10 12.99 -10.32
CA HIS A 62 2.58 13.72 -9.15
C HIS A 62 3.03 13.07 -7.84
N THR A 63 3.03 11.74 -7.78
CA THR A 63 3.51 10.98 -6.61
C THR A 63 4.99 11.22 -6.34
N SER A 64 5.84 11.17 -7.38
CA SER A 64 7.29 11.43 -7.27
C SER A 64 7.57 12.86 -6.80
N ARG A 65 6.90 13.84 -7.42
CA ARG A 65 7.05 15.26 -7.05
C ARG A 65 6.65 15.51 -5.59
N ASN A 66 5.58 14.86 -5.14
CA ASN A 66 5.16 14.96 -3.75
C ASN A 66 6.15 14.26 -2.81
N TRP A 67 6.65 13.07 -3.18
CA TRP A 67 7.65 12.34 -2.39
C TRP A 67 8.91 13.17 -2.15
N GLU A 68 9.45 13.81 -3.20
CA GLU A 68 10.57 14.74 -3.12
C GLU A 68 10.27 15.93 -2.19
N ALA A 69 9.05 16.48 -2.25
CA ALA A 69 8.62 17.55 -1.36
C ALA A 69 8.43 17.08 0.09
N SER A 70 7.98 15.85 0.30
CA SER A 70 7.75 15.23 1.62
C SER A 70 9.04 14.85 2.34
N GLY A 71 10.15 14.69 1.60
CA GLY A 71 11.50 14.56 2.14
C GLY A 71 11.92 15.72 3.05
N GLN A 72 11.25 16.87 2.98
CA GLN A 72 11.26 17.90 4.02
C GLN A 72 10.34 17.48 5.17
N ARG A 73 10.84 16.54 5.99
CA ARG A 73 10.23 15.80 7.13
C ARG A 73 9.31 16.54 8.12
N SER A 74 9.15 17.86 8.08
CA SER A 74 8.47 18.62 9.16
C SER A 74 6.97 18.89 8.94
N SER A 75 6.36 18.41 7.83
CA SER A 75 4.97 18.73 7.49
C SER A 75 3.95 17.65 7.90
N LEU A 76 4.33 16.38 7.90
CA LEU A 76 3.41 15.27 8.20
C LEU A 76 3.16 15.10 9.70
N GLU A 77 4.18 15.25 10.56
CA GLU A 77 4.02 15.18 12.03
C GLU A 77 3.00 16.19 12.57
N ARG A 78 3.00 17.43 12.03
CA ARG A 78 2.04 18.47 12.39
C ARG A 78 0.59 18.20 11.96
N ARG A 79 0.35 17.29 11.01
CA ARG A 79 -1.00 17.01 10.48
C ARG A 79 -1.75 15.94 11.25
N PHE A 80 -1.04 14.97 11.83
CA PHE A 80 -1.65 13.84 12.54
C PHE A 80 -1.80 14.06 14.04
N GLU A 81 -1.06 15.00 14.62
CA GLU A 81 -1.19 15.41 16.03
C GLU A 81 -2.65 15.73 16.44
N PRO A 82 -3.44 16.54 15.69
CA PRO A 82 -4.81 16.86 16.10
C PRO A 82 -5.79 15.68 16.00
N VAL A 83 -5.59 14.76 15.04
CA VAL A 83 -6.52 13.63 14.79
C VAL A 83 -6.39 12.55 15.87
N LEU A 84 -5.17 12.31 16.39
CA LEU A 84 -4.98 11.39 17.51
C LEU A 84 -5.59 11.90 18.83
N GLY A 85 -5.61 13.22 19.04
CA GLY A 85 -6.23 13.83 20.23
C GLY A 85 -7.75 13.66 20.29
N GLU A 86 -8.42 13.48 19.15
CA GLU A 86 -9.87 13.21 19.11
C GLU A 86 -10.21 11.77 19.53
N LEU A 87 -9.29 10.82 19.37
CA LEU A 87 -9.49 9.40 19.67
C LEU A 87 -9.27 9.04 21.15
N THR A 88 -8.78 9.98 21.98
CA THR A 88 -8.53 9.78 23.42
C THR A 88 -9.46 10.61 24.32
N ARG A 89 -10.66 10.98 23.86
CA ARG A 89 -11.52 11.90 24.63
C ARG A 89 -12.06 11.30 25.93
N GLY A 90 -11.59 11.88 27.04
CA GLY A 90 -12.09 11.74 28.40
C GLY A 90 -11.06 12.16 29.46
N LYS A 91 -9.78 11.90 29.22
CA LYS A 91 -8.64 12.37 30.02
C LYS A 91 -7.43 12.57 29.12
N ALA A 92 -6.69 13.66 29.29
CA ALA A 92 -5.40 13.82 28.62
C ALA A 92 -4.48 12.68 29.08
N ILE A 93 -4.09 11.79 28.17
CA ILE A 93 -3.14 10.72 28.45
C ILE A 93 -1.76 11.36 28.37
N THR A 94 -1.23 11.76 29.54
CA THR A 94 0.12 12.30 29.66
C THR A 94 1.07 11.18 30.06
N LYS A 95 2.37 11.43 29.89
CA LYS A 95 3.41 10.48 30.28
C LYS A 95 3.32 10.12 31.77
N GLU A 96 2.94 11.10 32.59
CA GLU A 96 2.77 11.00 34.03
C GLU A 96 1.56 10.12 34.36
N SER A 97 0.41 10.35 33.72
CA SER A 97 -0.79 9.54 33.97
C SER A 97 -0.62 8.07 33.56
N LEU A 98 0.18 7.79 32.53
CA LEU A 98 0.56 6.43 32.15
C LEU A 98 1.52 5.78 33.12
N ARG A 99 2.47 6.53 33.69
CA ARG A 99 3.42 6.01 34.70
C ARG A 99 2.71 5.66 36.00
N ASP A 100 1.87 6.55 36.50
CA ASP A 100 1.08 6.32 37.72
C ASP A 100 0.16 5.10 37.56
N PHE A 101 -0.43 4.93 36.37
CA PHE A 101 -1.21 3.75 36.03
C PHE A 101 -0.36 2.47 36.09
N ILE A 102 0.80 2.44 35.43
CA ILE A 102 1.70 1.28 35.43
C ILE A 102 2.18 0.96 36.85
N GLU A 103 2.45 1.97 37.67
CA GLU A 103 2.82 1.81 39.09
C GLU A 103 1.69 1.23 39.95
N GLY A 104 0.43 1.49 39.62
CA GLY A 104 -0.74 0.89 40.27
C GLY A 104 -0.97 -0.59 39.93
N LEU A 105 -0.36 -1.15 38.88
CA LEU A 105 -0.54 -2.55 38.51
C LEU A 105 0.30 -3.50 39.39
N ASN A 106 -0.34 -4.56 39.90
CA ASN A 106 0.31 -5.61 40.69
C ASN A 106 0.96 -6.68 39.79
N ILE A 107 1.93 -6.27 38.96
CA ILE A 107 2.65 -7.17 38.03
C ILE A 107 4.17 -7.04 38.25
N PRO A 108 4.78 -7.90 39.07
CA PRO A 108 6.18 -7.74 39.49
C PRO A 108 7.20 -8.05 38.39
N LYS A 109 6.85 -8.84 37.36
CA LYS A 109 7.84 -9.40 36.41
C LYS A 109 8.18 -8.50 35.22
N CYS A 110 7.29 -7.59 34.82
CA CYS A 110 7.41 -6.82 33.58
C CYS A 110 7.33 -5.30 33.77
N LYS A 111 7.22 -4.83 35.02
CA LYS A 111 7.01 -3.41 35.35
C LYS A 111 8.15 -2.52 34.86
N ASP A 112 9.38 -2.98 35.04
CA ASP A 112 10.59 -2.27 34.63
C ASP A 112 10.74 -2.13 33.11
N LEU A 113 10.22 -3.11 32.36
CA LEU A 113 10.17 -3.06 30.89
C LEU A 113 9.10 -2.08 30.42
N SER A 114 7.91 -2.10 31.04
CA SER A 114 6.81 -1.18 30.73
C SER A 114 7.15 0.28 31.00
N LEU A 115 7.91 0.58 32.06
CA LEU A 115 8.36 1.94 32.39
C LEU A 115 9.42 2.49 31.42
N LYS A 116 10.13 1.61 30.69
CA LYS A 116 11.13 1.97 29.66
C LYS A 116 10.51 2.15 28.28
N LEU A 117 9.28 1.68 28.06
CA LEU A 117 8.59 1.83 26.79
C LEU A 117 8.18 3.30 26.57
N THR A 118 8.44 3.77 25.36
CA THR A 118 7.98 5.07 24.87
C THR A 118 7.28 4.86 23.54
N PRO A 119 6.41 5.76 23.08
CA PRO A 119 5.81 5.65 21.75
C PRO A 119 6.85 5.48 20.63
N HIS A 120 8.04 6.07 20.78
CA HIS A 120 9.14 5.97 19.83
C HIS A 120 9.86 4.61 19.85
N THR A 121 9.89 3.95 21.00
CA THR A 121 10.58 2.66 21.18
C THR A 121 9.62 1.47 21.11
N TYR A 122 8.31 1.71 21.16
CA TYR A 122 7.26 0.71 21.02
C TYR A 122 6.90 0.45 19.55
N VAL A 123 7.92 0.13 18.75
CA VAL A 123 7.78 -0.19 17.32
C VAL A 123 7.76 -1.70 17.03
N GLY A 124 8.00 -2.53 18.05
CA GLY A 124 8.01 -3.99 17.93
C GLY A 124 8.93 -4.48 16.80
N THR A 125 8.41 -5.40 15.98
CA THR A 125 9.13 -5.99 14.83
C THR A 125 9.11 -5.12 13.58
N ALA A 126 8.54 -3.91 13.62
CA ALA A 126 8.37 -3.06 12.44
C ALA A 126 9.70 -2.74 11.75
N VAL A 127 10.78 -2.52 12.51
CA VAL A 127 12.10 -2.22 11.96
C VAL A 127 12.70 -3.42 11.21
N GLU A 128 12.53 -4.62 11.76
CA GLU A 128 13.01 -5.85 11.12
C GLU A 128 12.23 -6.13 9.84
N LEU A 129 10.89 -6.05 9.89
CA LEU A 129 10.02 -6.23 8.73
C LEU A 129 10.33 -5.22 7.62
N ALA A 130 10.55 -3.95 7.97
CA ALA A 130 10.88 -2.92 6.99
C ALA A 130 12.24 -3.15 6.30
N ARG A 131 13.19 -3.82 6.96
CA ARG A 131 14.49 -4.15 6.36
C ARG A 131 14.44 -5.41 5.50
N THR A 132 13.62 -6.38 5.87
CA THR A 132 13.52 -7.66 5.16
C THR A 132 12.53 -7.61 3.99
N VAL A 133 11.73 -6.53 3.86
CA VAL A 133 10.70 -6.41 2.81
C VAL A 133 11.24 -6.62 1.39
N GLU A 134 12.41 -6.07 1.07
CA GLU A 134 13.00 -6.19 -0.27
C GLU A 134 13.36 -7.65 -0.57
N HIS A 135 13.98 -8.33 0.40
CA HIS A 135 14.35 -9.74 0.26
C HIS A 135 13.13 -10.65 0.12
N GLU A 136 12.02 -10.37 0.82
CA GLU A 136 10.80 -11.18 0.69
C GLU A 136 10.04 -10.92 -0.61
N VAL A 137 10.07 -9.70 -1.14
CA VAL A 137 9.50 -9.37 -2.46
C VAL A 137 10.24 -10.12 -3.57
N ASP A 138 11.57 -10.16 -3.52
CA ASP A 138 12.40 -10.88 -4.49
C ASP A 138 12.19 -12.39 -4.42
N ARG A 139 12.07 -12.97 -3.21
CA ARG A 139 11.73 -14.40 -3.03
C ARG A 139 10.34 -14.77 -3.53
N GLY A 140 9.38 -13.84 -3.49
CA GLY A 140 8.07 -14.02 -4.09
C GLY A 140 8.13 -14.16 -5.62
N GLY A 141 9.05 -13.43 -6.26
CA GLY A 141 9.27 -13.48 -7.71
C GLY A 141 9.82 -14.81 -8.23
N ASP A 142 10.68 -15.48 -7.45
CA ASP A 142 11.24 -16.78 -7.83
C ASP A 142 10.32 -17.97 -7.55
N ARG A 143 9.45 -17.90 -6.54
CA ARG A 143 8.44 -18.95 -6.29
C ARG A 143 7.46 -19.13 -7.47
N ASN A 144 7.09 -18.04 -8.13
CA ASN A 144 6.22 -18.11 -9.32
C ASN A 144 6.89 -18.78 -10.54
N LYS A 145 8.23 -18.82 -10.61
CA LYS A 145 8.96 -19.52 -11.68
C LYS A 145 9.10 -21.02 -11.42
N GLU A 146 9.04 -21.46 -10.17
CA GLU A 146 9.10 -22.88 -9.81
C GLU A 146 7.76 -23.58 -10.05
N GLU A 147 6.63 -22.89 -9.86
CA GLU A 147 5.30 -23.44 -10.17
C GLU A 147 5.06 -23.63 -11.68
N GLU A 148 5.58 -22.75 -12.55
CA GLU A 148 5.48 -22.94 -14.01
C GLU A 148 6.31 -24.13 -14.54
N LYS A 149 7.36 -24.55 -13.82
CA LYS A 149 8.16 -25.74 -14.20
C LYS A 149 7.55 -27.06 -13.74
N GLY A 150 6.51 -27.03 -12.89
CA GLY A 150 5.84 -28.22 -12.37
C GLY A 150 4.63 -28.71 -13.19
N SER A 151 4.16 -27.96 -14.19
CA SER A 151 2.92 -28.26 -14.93
C SER A 151 3.12 -28.89 -16.32
N SER A 152 4.36 -29.20 -16.73
CA SER A 152 4.66 -29.84 -18.02
C SER A 152 5.20 -31.27 -17.89
N GLY A 153 4.39 -32.19 -17.34
CA GLY A 153 4.75 -33.60 -17.35
C GLY A 153 3.72 -34.52 -16.72
N GLY A 154 2.85 -35.13 -17.53
CA GLY A 154 1.96 -36.18 -17.03
C GLY A 154 0.79 -36.55 -17.94
N GLY A 155 1.04 -36.86 -19.21
CA GLY A 155 0.07 -37.64 -19.98
C GLY A 155 -0.01 -39.05 -19.40
N HIS A 156 -1.11 -39.38 -18.72
CA HIS A 156 -1.47 -40.76 -18.39
C HIS A 156 -2.78 -41.10 -19.09
N GLY A 157 -2.66 -41.91 -20.14
CA GLY A 157 -3.79 -42.58 -20.76
C GLY A 157 -4.35 -43.62 -19.80
N THR A 158 -5.62 -43.49 -19.45
CA THR A 158 -6.38 -44.51 -18.76
C THR A 158 -7.21 -45.28 -19.78
N THR A 159 -6.79 -46.51 -20.05
CA THR A 159 -7.63 -47.58 -20.56
C THR A 159 -8.56 -48.02 -19.43
N PHE A 160 -9.86 -48.12 -19.71
CA PHE A 160 -10.83 -48.79 -18.85
C PHE A 160 -11.34 -50.06 -19.56
N PRO A 161 -11.67 -51.13 -18.80
CA PRO A 161 -12.10 -52.42 -19.32
C PRO A 161 -13.47 -52.40 -19.99
#